data_AF-A0A3S1DTA6-F1
#
_entry.id   AF-A0A3S1DTA6-F1
#
_cell.length_a   1.000
_cell.length_b   1.000
_cell.length_c   1.000
_cell.angle_alpha   90.00
_cell.angle_beta   90.00
_cell.angle_gamma   90.00
#
_symmetry.space_group_name_H-M   'P 1'
#
loop_
_entity.id
_entity.type
_entity.pdbx_description
1 polymer ?
#
loop_
_entity_poly.entity_id
_entity_poly.type
_entity_poly.pdbx_seq_one_letter_code
_entity_poly.pdbx_strand_id
1 'polypeptide(L)' 'MAIIKNILAIEIEPTVLEVCTVISAAAAFYPHEEDKFLLGVQSAIDKRLSELEAERKKQRPKEG' A
#
# COMPACT_ATOMS: atom_id res chain seq x y z
N MET A 1 -19.03 -23.32 -22.65
CA MET A 1 -19.34 -21.88 -22.50
C MET A 1 -18.22 -21.28 -21.68
N ALA A 2 -17.33 -20.48 -22.28
CA ALA A 2 -16.19 -19.88 -21.58
C ALA A 2 -16.60 -18.53 -21.01
N ILE A 3 -16.44 -18.34 -19.70
CA ILE A 3 -16.67 -17.05 -19.03
C ILE A 3 -15.34 -16.30 -19.04
N ILE A 4 -15.19 -15.35 -19.95
CA ILE A 4 -14.03 -14.46 -19.97
C ILE A 4 -14.28 -13.37 -18.91
N LYS A 5 -13.54 -13.43 -17.80
CA LYS A 5 -13.51 -12.35 -16.80
C LYS A 5 -12.42 -11.36 -17.20
N ASN A 6 -12.81 -10.18 -17.67
CA ASN A 6 -11.89 -9.08 -17.89
C ASN A 6 -11.59 -8.42 -16.53
N ILE A 7 -10.46 -8.77 -15.91
CA ILE A 7 -9.97 -8.10 -14.72
C ILE A 7 -8.99 -7.03 -15.22
N LEU A 8 -9.51 -5.83 -15.48
CA LEU A 8 -8.68 -4.64 -15.68
C LEU A 8 -8.03 -4.28 -14.34
N ALA A 9 -6.80 -4.75 -14.12
CA ALA A 9 -5.96 -4.29 -13.03
C ALA A 9 -5.32 -2.97 -13.47
N ILE A 10 -5.93 -1.85 -13.10
CA ILE A 10 -5.30 -0.54 -13.24
C ILE A 10 -4.34 -0.40 -12.05
N GLU A 11 -3.05 -0.36 -12.34
CA GLU A 11 -2.04 0.07 -11.36
C GLU A 11 -2.21 1.57 -11.17
N ILE A 12 -2.79 1.96 -10.05
CA ILE A 12 -2.85 3.35 -9.62
C ILE A 12 -1.62 3.59 -8.75
N GLU A 13 -0.76 4.51 -9.16
CA GLU A 13 0.34 5.03 -8.33
C GLU A 13 -0.08 6.38 -7.75
N PRO A 14 -0.79 6.41 -6.61
CA PRO A 14 -1.25 7.66 -6.04
C PRO A 14 -0.06 8.46 -5.51
N THR A 15 -0.11 9.77 -5.73
CA THR A 15 0.79 10.72 -5.09
C THR A 15 0.54 10.77 -3.58
N VAL A 16 1.54 11.22 -2.82
CA VAL A 16 1.42 11.41 -1.36
C VAL A 16 0.21 12.29 -1.01
N LEU A 17 -0.04 13.34 -1.79
CA LEU A 17 -1.14 14.27 -1.55
C LEU A 17 -2.50 13.58 -1.70
N GLU A 18 -2.67 12.71 -2.70
CA GLU A 18 -3.91 11.95 -2.91
C GLU A 18 -4.16 10.99 -1.74
N VAL A 19 -3.12 10.30 -1.26
CA VAL A 19 -3.21 9.44 -0.09
C VAL A 19 -3.62 10.23 1.16
N CYS A 20 -2.98 11.38 1.42
CA CYS A 20 -3.34 12.26 2.54
C CYS A 20 -4.78 12.79 2.43
N THR A 21 -5.25 13.06 1.22
CA THR A 21 -6.63 13.53 0.97
C THR A 21 -7.63 12.45 1.32
N VAL A 22 -7.39 11.20 0.91
CA VAL A 22 -8.25 10.06 1.24
C VAL A 22 -8.28 9.80 2.75
N ILE A 23 -7.12 9.86 3.42
CA ILE A 23 -7.05 9.70 4.88
C ILE A 23 -7.86 10.79 5.59
N SER A 24 -7.70 12.04 5.17
CA SER A 24 -8.43 13.19 5.75
C SER A 24 -9.94 13.06 5.52
N ALA A 25 -10.35 12.63 4.32
CA ALA A 25 -11.75 12.39 4.00
C ALA A 25 -12.34 11.24 4.83
N ALA A 26 -11.58 10.15 5.02
CA ALA A 26 -12.00 9.04 5.87
C ALA A 26 -12.12 9.46 7.33
N ALA A 27 -11.15 10.21 7.87
CA ALA A 27 -11.16 10.69 9.25
C ALA A 27 -12.41 11.53 9.57
N ALA A 28 -12.96 12.27 8.61
CA ALA A 28 -14.21 13.02 8.78
C ALA A 28 -15.42 12.14 9.12
N PHE A 29 -15.43 10.86 8.71
CA PHE A 29 -16.50 9.91 9.04
C PHE A 29 -16.26 9.14 10.34
N TYR A 30 -15.03 9.16 10.86
CA TYR A 30 -14.62 8.41 12.05
C TYR A 30 -13.90 9.34 13.04
N PRO A 31 -14.64 10.30 13.63
CA PRO A 31 -14.06 11.25 14.58
C PRO A 31 -13.45 10.51 15.77
N HIS A 32 -12.27 10.97 16.21
CA HIS A 32 -11.49 10.39 17.32
C HIS A 32 -10.83 9.03 17.05
N GLU A 33 -10.87 8.51 15.83
CA GLU A 33 -10.17 7.27 15.44
C GLU A 33 -8.94 7.51 14.55
N GLU A 34 -8.49 8.76 14.46
CA GLU A 34 -7.33 9.19 13.64
C GLU A 34 -6.08 8.34 13.91
N ASP A 35 -5.85 7.97 15.18
CA ASP A 35 -4.77 7.11 15.60
C ASP A 35 -4.80 5.74 14.92
N LYS A 36 -5.98 5.11 14.79
CA LYS A 36 -6.14 3.82 14.11
C LYS A 36 -5.82 3.91 12.63
N PHE A 37 -6.20 5.00 11.96
CA PHE A 37 -5.85 5.21 10.56
C PHE A 37 -4.35 5.36 10.37
N LEU A 38 -3.71 6.19 11.21
CA LEU A 38 -2.27 6.42 11.15
C LEU A 38 -1.47 5.15 11.46
N LEU A 39 -1.89 4.36 12.46
CA LEU A 39 -1.29 3.06 12.76
C LEU A 39 -1.45 2.06 11.60
N GLY A 40 -2.61 2.05 10.95
CA GLY A 40 -2.85 1.24 9.75
C GLY A 40 -1.91 1.63 8.59
N VAL A 41 -1.74 2.93 8.36
CA VAL A 41 -0.81 3.45 7.33
C VAL A 41 0.63 3.09 7.67
N GLN A 42 1.06 3.27 8.92
CA GLN A 42 2.39 2.87 9.38
C GLN A 42 2.64 1.38 9.11
N SER A 43 1.72 0.50 9.49
CA SER A 43 1.85 -0.94 9.26
C SER A 43 1.96 -1.29 7.78
N ALA A 44 1.21 -0.61 6.90
CA ALA A 44 1.28 -0.82 5.46
C ALA A 44 2.63 -0.40 4.87
N ILE A 45 3.17 0.75 5.33
CA ILE A 45 4.49 1.25 4.92
C ILE A 45 5.59 0.29 5.38
N ASP A 46 5.57 -0.13 6.65
CA ASP A 46 6.56 -1.05 7.22
C ASP A 46 6.58 -2.39 6.46
N LYS A 47 5.39 -2.92 6.13
CA LYS A 47 5.28 -4.12 5.30
C LYS A 47 5.93 -3.92 3.93
N ARG A 48 5.64 -2.81 3.25
CA ARG A 48 6.20 -2.53 1.92
C ARG A 48 7.73 -2.37 1.96
N LEU A 49 8.26 -1.71 2.99
CA LEU A 49 9.69 -1.58 3.20
C LEU A 49 10.34 -2.95 3.41
N SER A 50 9.73 -3.83 4.20
CA SER A 50 10.20 -5.20 4.40
C SER A 50 10.19 -6.03 3.10
N GLU A 51 9.19 -5.86 2.25
CA GLU A 51 9.12 -6.53 0.94
C GLU A 51 10.26 -6.06 0.03
N LEU A 52 10.47 -4.74 -0.07
CA LEU A 52 11.55 -4.15 -0.85
C LEU A 52 12.94 -4.60 -0.34
N GLU A 53 13.12 -4.73 0.97
CA GLU A 53 14.35 -5.30 1.54
C GLU A 53 14.56 -6.76 1.14
N ALA A 54 13.51 -7.57 1.16
CA ALA A 54 13.57 -8.97 0.73
C ALA A 54 13.90 -9.08 -0.77
N GLU A 55 13.31 -8.23 -1.60
CA GLU A 55 13.63 -8.12 -3.03
C GLU A 55 15.10 -7.74 -3.25
N ARG A 56 15.62 -6.72 -2.55
CA ARG A 56 17.05 -6.34 -2.60
C ARG A 56 17.98 -7.48 -2.18
N LYS A 57 17.60 -8.29 -1.19
CA LYS A 57 18.38 -9.47 -0.76
C LYS A 57 18.39 -10.57 -1.81
N LYS A 58 17.27 -10.81 -2.51
CA LYS A 58 17.19 -11.78 -3.62
C LYS A 58 18.03 -11.36 -4.83
N GLN A 59 18.18 -10.06 -5.05
CA GLN A 59 18.96 -9.51 -6.17
C GLN A 59 20.47 -9.47 -5.92
N ARG A 60 20.94 -9.70 -4.68
CA ARG A 60 22.38 -9.89 -4.43
C ARG A 60 22.81 -11.24 -5.00
N PRO A 61 23.78 -11.27 -5.94
CA PRO A 61 24.34 -12.54 -6.40
C PRO A 61 24.92 -13.27 -5.20
N LYS A 62 24.77 -14.60 -5.16
CA LYS A 62 25.63 -15.43 -4.31
C LYS A 62 27.04 -15.32 -4.86
N GLU A 63 27.81 -14.38 -4.35
CA GLU A 63 29.27 -14.42 -4.47
C GLU A 63 29.76 -15.54 -3.55
N GLY A 64 30.29 -16.61 -4.14
CA GLY A 64 31.03 -17.68 -3.46
C GLY A 64 30.22 -18.93 -3.16
#